data_AF-D2Q5T5-F1
#
_entry.id   AF-D2Q5T5-F1
#
_cell.length_a   1.000
_cell.length_b   1.000
_cell.length_c   1.000
_cell.angle_alpha   90.00
_cell.angle_beta   90.00
_cell.angle_gamma   90.00
#
_symmetry.space_group_name_H-M   'P 1'
#
loop_
_entity.id
_entity.type
_entity.pdbx_description
1 polymer ?
#
loop_
_entity_poly.entity_id
_entity_poly.type
_entity_poly.pdbx_seq_one_letter_code
_entity_poly.pdbx_strand_id
1 'polypeptide(L)' 'MAYQITVKKLRRHIQRYEWRLERVDGGFLTVVKTGRSLSRKWAKKSALRAMECERRRLAV' A
#
# COMPACT_ATOMS: atom_id res chain seq x y z
N MET A 1 -12.84 7.79 7.25
CA MET A 1 -11.89 6.66 7.27
C MET A 1 -10.53 7.13 6.76
N ALA A 2 -9.45 6.83 7.48
CA ALA A 2 -8.10 7.20 7.08
C ALA A 2 -7.34 5.97 6.54
N TYR A 3 -6.50 6.19 5.53
CA TYR A 3 -5.64 5.18 4.94
C TYR A 3 -4.18 5.61 5.04
N GLN A 4 -3.31 4.65 5.31
CA GLN A 4 -1.87 4.83 5.34
C GLN A 4 -1.22 3.91 4.31
N ILE A 5 -0.22 4.44 3.60
CA ILE A 5 0.62 3.64 2.69
C ILE A 5 2.02 3.57 3.26
N THR A 6 2.48 2.35 3.50
CA THR A 6 3.85 2.08 3.94
C THR A 6 4.62 1.43 2.80
N VAL A 7 5.74 2.01 2.37
CA VAL A 7 6.64 1.41 1.35
C VAL A 7 7.96 1.03 1.98
N LYS A 8 8.32 -0.25 1.95
CA LYS A 8 9.56 -0.79 2.48
C LYS A 8 10.45 -1.29 1.35
N LYS A 9 11.74 -0.95 1.42
CA LYS A 9 12.76 -1.50 0.53
C LYS A 9 13.18 -2.87 1.05
N LEU A 10 13.09 -3.89 0.21
CA LEU A 10 13.63 -5.23 0.45
C LEU A 10 14.93 -5.37 -0.32
N ARG A 11 16.04 -5.46 0.42
CA ARG A 11 17.34 -5.85 -0.12
C ARG A 11 17.46 -7.37 -0.06
N ARG A 12 17.38 -8.02 -1.22
CA ARG A 12 17.83 -9.40 -1.47
C ARG A 12 18.87 -9.34 -2.61
N HIS A 13 19.07 -10.42 -3.37
CA HIS A 13 19.88 -10.43 -4.60
C HIS A 13 19.46 -9.37 -5.63
N ILE A 14 18.19 -8.94 -5.62
CA ILE A 14 17.67 -7.84 -6.45
C ILE A 14 16.93 -6.86 -5.54
N GLN A 15 17.09 -5.57 -5.81
CA GLN A 15 16.37 -4.53 -5.10
C GLN A 15 14.86 -4.60 -5.41
N ARG A 16 14.06 -4.86 -4.38
CA ARG A 16 12.60 -4.88 -4.46
C ARG A 16 12.00 -3.90 -3.47
N TYR A 17 10.78 -3.47 -3.73
CA TYR A 17 9.99 -2.61 -2.88
C TYR A 17 8.66 -3.28 -2.62
N GLU A 18 8.35 -3.47 -1.35
CA GLU A 18 7.02 -3.86 -0.90
C GLU A 18 6.26 -2.63 -0.46
N TRP A 19 4.97 -2.60 -0.74
CA TRP A 19 4.07 -1.61 -0.19
C TRP A 19 2.90 -2.30 0.51
N ARG A 20 2.39 -1.64 1.55
CA ARG A 20 1.20 -2.04 2.30
C ARG A 20 0.24 -0.86 2.33
N LEU A 21 -1.03 -1.14 2.08
CA LEU A 21 -2.14 -0.25 2.29
C LEU A 21 -2.82 -0.67 3.58
N GLU A 22 -2.79 0.23 4.55
CA GLU A 22 -3.33 0.02 5.89
C GLU A 22 -4.54 0.94 6.08
N ARG A 23 -5.63 0.39 6.59
CA ARG A 23 -6.77 1.17 7.08
C ARG A 23 -6.52 1.48 8.55
N VAL A 24 -6.68 2.75 8.91
CA VAL A 24 -6.60 3.22 10.29
C VAL A 24 -8.03 3.29 10.82
N ASP A 25 -8.31 2.53 11.87
CA ASP A 25 -9.62 2.53 12.55
C ASP A 25 -9.42 2.48 14.07
N GLY A 26 -9.90 3.49 14.79
CA GLY A 26 -9.78 3.57 16.26
C GLY A 26 -8.35 3.45 16.82
N GLY A 27 -7.32 3.79 16.04
CA GLY A 27 -5.90 3.62 16.43
C GLY A 27 -5.30 2.26 16.05
N PHE A 28 -6.09 1.33 15.50
CA PHE A 28 -5.61 0.05 14.98
C PHE A 28 -5.30 0.15 13.48
N LEU A 29 -4.17 -0.44 13.09
CA LEU A 29 -3.76 -0.57 11.70
C LEU A 29 -4.16 -1.95 11.17
N THR A 30 -5.12 -1.99 10.25
CA THR A 30 -5.50 -3.21 9.54
C THR A 30 -4.93 -3.19 8.12
N VAL A 31 -4.15 -4.20 7.76
CA VAL A 31 -3.62 -4.32 6.39
C VAL A 31 -4.76 -4.71 5.45
N VAL A 32 -5.06 -3.83 4.49
CA VAL A 32 -6.12 -4.05 3.49
C VAL A 32 -5.57 -4.71 2.24
N LYS A 33 -4.44 -4.20 1.73
CA LYS A 33 -3.77 -4.71 0.52
C LYS A 33 -2.27 -4.59 0.65
N THR A 34 -1.56 -5.45 -0.07
CA THR A 34 -0.11 -5.36 -0.20
C THR A 34 0.29 -5.53 -1.67
N GLY A 35 1.49 -5.10 -2.01
CA GLY A 35 2.03 -5.30 -3.35
C GLY A 35 3.55 -5.18 -3.40
N ARG A 36 4.11 -5.57 -4.54
CA ARG A 36 5.55 -5.63 -4.79
C ARG A 36 5.91 -4.98 -6.11
N SER A 37 7.07 -4.35 -6.17
CA SER A 37 7.62 -3.78 -7.40
C SER A 37 9.14 -3.70 -7.33
N LEU A 38 9.81 -3.79 -8.48
CA LEU A 38 11.26 -3.61 -8.59
C LEU A 38 11.68 -2.13 -8.45
N SER A 39 10.75 -1.20 -8.65
CA SER A 39 10.99 0.24 -8.55
C SER A 39 10.11 0.90 -7.50
N ARG A 40 10.69 1.82 -6.73
CA ARG A 40 10.00 2.62 -5.70
C ARG A 40 8.86 3.45 -6.30
N LYS A 41 9.09 4.04 -7.49
CA LYS A 41 8.09 4.86 -8.20
C LYS A 41 6.86 4.01 -8.55
N TRP A 42 7.09 2.81 -9.09
CA TRP A 42 6.04 1.87 -9.44
C TRP A 42 5.35 1.26 -8.20
N ALA A 43 6.08 1.03 -7.11
CA ALA A 43 5.50 0.62 -5.82
C ALA A 43 4.54 1.69 -5.28
N LYS A 44 4.96 2.96 -5.26
CA LYS A 44 4.12 4.07 -4.80
C LYS A 44 2.89 4.25 -5.70
N LYS A 45 3.06 4.19 -7.03
CA LYS A 45 1.96 4.33 -8.00
C LYS A 45 0.91 3.21 -7.85
N SER A 46 1.35 1.97 -7.68
CA SER A 46 0.44 0.83 -7.48
C SER A 46 -0.26 0.91 -6.12
N ALA A 47 0.42 1.31 -5.05
CA ALA A 47 -0.19 1.53 -3.74
C ALA A 47 -1.28 2.62 -3.76
N LEU A 48 -1.03 3.74 -4.45
CA LEU A 48 -2.02 4.81 -4.61
C LEU A 48 -3.25 4.34 -5.39
N ARG A 49 -3.06 3.59 -6.48
CA ARG A 49 -4.18 2.98 -7.21
C ARG A 49 -5.00 2.03 -6.32
N ALA A 50 -4.33 1.21 -5.51
CA ALA A 50 -5.02 0.32 -4.58
C ALA A 50 -5.84 1.09 -3.54
N MET A 51 -5.31 2.19 -2.99
CA MET A 51 -6.05 3.07 -2.08
C MET A 51 -7.28 3.68 -2.76
N GLU A 52 -7.14 4.16 -3.99
CA GLU A 52 -8.25 4.73 -4.75
C GLU A 52 -9.35 3.70 -5.02
N CYS A 53 -8.98 2.48 -5.41
CA CYS A 53 -9.93 1.38 -5.57
C CYS A 53 -10.68 1.05 -4.27
N GLU A 54 -9.98 1.00 -3.13
CA GLU A 54 -10.64 0.76 -1.82
C GLU A 54 -11.56 1.91 -1.41
N ARG A 55 -11.16 3.17 -1.65
CA ARG A 55 -12.04 4.32 -1.40
C ARG A 55 -13.32 4.24 -2.23
N ARG A 56 -13.23 3.86 -3.50
CA ARG A 56 -14.40 3.70 -4.38
C ARG A 56 -15.30 2.55 -3.93
N ARG A 57 -14.74 1.42 -3.48
CA ARG A 57 -15.51 0.25 -3.02
C ARG A 57 -16.41 0.55 -1.81
N LEU A 58 -16.05 1.52 -0.99
CA LEU A 58 -16.78 1.90 0.23
C LEU A 58 -17.70 3.09 0.04
N ALA A 59 -17.60 3.76 -1.10
CA ALA A 59 -18.51 4.83 -1.50
C ALA A 59 -19.80 4.27 -2.14
N VAL A 60 -19.82 2.96 -2.41
CA VAL A 60 -20.97 2.16 -2.83
C VAL A 60 -21.50 1.42 -1.62
#